data_AF-A0A3A9FBE7-F1
#
_entry.id   AF-A0A3A9FBE7-F1
#
_cell.length_a   1.000
_cell.length_b   1.000
_cell.length_c   1.000
_cell.angle_alpha   90.00
_cell.angle_beta   90.00
_cell.angle_gamma   90.00
#
_symmetry.space_group_name_H-M   'P 1'
#
loop_
_entity.id
_entity.type
_entity.pdbx_description
1 polymer ?
#
loop_
_entity_poly.entity_id
_entity_poly.type
_entity_poly.pdbx_seq_one_letter_code
_entity_poly.pdbx_strand_id
1 'polypeptide(L)'
;MRDDWLAAFMMASILLNPQLMIYSTALGMGALAVRIVSCSLCGVTAGLLVHFFYKDKPFFNFDGFHADVSRDTDPHLFLRFCKNFGRNVKATGIYFLAGVLLSALFQRYVPSDQFAELFGKRNEGFGVLMAATIGVPLYVCGGGTIPLLRAWLYDGMSMGSAAAFMITGPATKITNLGAMKIVLGKWKFAVYLGFVMVYAFLSGILTNILYYHALGFVL
;
A
#
# COMPACT_ATOMS: atom_id res chain seq x y z
N MET A 1 10.83 19.11 -13.82
CA MET A 1 9.42 18.77 -13.52
C MET A 1 9.00 19.57 -12.30
N ARG A 2 7.76 20.06 -12.21
CA ARG A 2 7.29 20.70 -10.99
C ARG A 2 6.95 19.63 -9.94
N ASP A 3 7.33 19.86 -8.68
CA ASP A 3 7.24 18.86 -7.61
C ASP A 3 5.81 18.45 -7.27
N ASP A 4 4.82 19.32 -7.48
CA ASP A 4 3.41 19.02 -7.29
C ASP A 4 2.88 17.97 -8.28
N TRP A 5 3.29 18.06 -9.56
CA TRP A 5 2.94 17.06 -10.56
C TRP A 5 3.62 15.73 -10.28
N LEU A 6 4.87 15.78 -9.83
CA LEU A 6 5.64 14.60 -9.48
C LEU A 6 5.00 13.89 -8.27
N ALA A 7 4.60 14.63 -7.23
CA ALA A 7 3.92 14.08 -6.07
C ALA A 7 2.58 13.42 -6.44
N ALA A 8 1.77 14.09 -7.27
CA ALA A 8 0.51 13.53 -7.74
C ALA A 8 0.71 12.23 -8.54
N PHE A 9 1.67 12.25 -9.47
CA PHE A 9 2.00 11.09 -10.30
C PHE A 9 2.56 9.93 -9.47
N MET A 10 3.50 10.19 -8.57
CA MET A 10 4.10 9.16 -7.72
C MET A 10 3.04 8.49 -6.85
N MET A 11 2.18 9.27 -6.19
CA MET A 11 1.09 8.70 -5.39
C MET A 11 0.07 7.92 -6.21
N ALA A 12 -0.42 8.50 -7.31
CA ALA A 12 -1.41 7.85 -8.16
C ALA A 12 -0.86 6.55 -8.78
N SER A 13 0.39 6.54 -9.26
CA SER A 13 1.00 5.38 -9.92
C SER A 13 1.20 4.18 -8.98
N ILE A 14 1.56 4.41 -7.72
CA ILE A 14 1.71 3.35 -6.72
C ILE A 14 0.36 2.70 -6.40
N LEU A 15 -0.69 3.52 -6.30
CA LEU A 15 -2.02 3.10 -5.87
C LEU A 15 -2.85 2.49 -7.01
N LEU A 16 -2.76 3.04 -8.22
CA LEU A 16 -3.50 2.62 -9.43
C LEU A 16 -2.75 1.57 -10.26
N ASN A 17 -2.03 0.67 -9.58
CA ASN A 17 -1.33 -0.41 -10.27
C ASN A 17 -2.33 -1.32 -11.03
N PRO A 18 -2.11 -1.62 -12.33
CA PRO A 18 -3.05 -2.39 -13.14
C PRO A 18 -3.34 -3.78 -12.57
N GLN A 19 -2.35 -4.45 -11.98
CA GLN A 19 -2.53 -5.74 -11.33
C GLN A 19 -3.50 -5.62 -10.13
N LEU A 20 -3.37 -4.56 -9.33
CA LEU A 20 -4.26 -4.30 -8.20
C LEU A 20 -5.68 -3.98 -8.68
N MET A 21 -5.83 -3.28 -9.80
CA MET A 21 -7.14 -2.98 -10.38
C MET A 21 -7.84 -4.25 -10.83
N ILE A 22 -7.12 -5.11 -11.57
CA ILE A 22 -7.63 -6.42 -12.01
C ILE A 22 -8.07 -7.25 -10.81
N TYR A 23 -7.24 -7.37 -9.77
CA TYR A 23 -7.64 -8.13 -8.59
C TYR A 23 -8.79 -7.49 -7.81
N SER A 24 -8.90 -6.15 -7.79
CA SER A 24 -10.00 -5.47 -7.09
C SER A 24 -11.36 -5.77 -7.74
N THR A 25 -11.42 -6.11 -9.04
CA THR A 25 -12.65 -6.62 -9.67
C THR A 25 -13.16 -7.89 -8.98
N ALA A 26 -12.27 -8.70 -8.40
CA ALA A 26 -12.64 -9.89 -7.66
C ALA A 26 -13.31 -9.58 -6.31
N LEU A 27 -13.27 -8.34 -5.79
CA LEU A 27 -14.09 -7.94 -4.64
C LEU A 27 -15.46 -7.38 -5.04
N GLY A 28 -15.70 -7.20 -6.34
CA GLY A 28 -16.90 -6.60 -6.89
C GLY A 28 -16.67 -5.19 -7.43
N MET A 29 -17.59 -4.74 -8.28
CA MET A 29 -17.49 -3.46 -8.98
C MET A 29 -17.50 -2.25 -8.04
N GLY A 30 -18.20 -2.33 -6.90
CA GLY A 30 -18.20 -1.27 -5.89
C GLY A 30 -16.81 -1.04 -5.29
N ALA A 31 -16.09 -2.13 -4.94
CA ALA A 31 -14.74 -2.05 -4.39
C ALA A 31 -13.74 -1.47 -5.41
N LEU A 32 -13.85 -1.88 -6.68
CA LEU A 32 -13.06 -1.31 -7.77
C LEU A 32 -13.31 0.20 -7.91
N ALA A 33 -14.57 0.63 -7.95
CA ALA A 33 -14.92 2.04 -8.11
C ALA A 33 -14.39 2.88 -6.95
N VAL A 34 -14.61 2.43 -5.70
CA VAL A 34 -14.06 3.07 -4.49
C VAL A 34 -12.55 3.20 -4.59
N ARG A 35 -11.86 2.16 -5.05
CA ARG A 35 -10.41 2.19 -5.22
C ARG A 35 -9.98 3.21 -6.28
N ILE A 36 -10.57 3.19 -7.47
CA ILE A 36 -10.19 4.13 -8.55
C ILE A 36 -10.38 5.56 -8.08
N VAL A 37 -11.56 5.87 -7.53
CA VAL A 37 -11.89 7.23 -7.10
C VAL A 37 -10.99 7.66 -5.94
N SER A 38 -10.87 6.85 -4.88
CA SER A 38 -10.05 7.23 -3.71
C SER A 38 -8.56 7.32 -4.05
N CYS A 39 -8.02 6.42 -4.87
CA CYS A 39 -6.61 6.46 -5.26
C CYS A 39 -6.29 7.65 -6.19
N SER A 40 -7.18 7.98 -7.14
CA SER A 40 -7.02 9.17 -7.98
C SER A 40 -7.10 10.45 -7.14
N LEU A 41 -8.08 10.55 -6.24
CA LEU A 41 -8.20 11.68 -5.33
C LEU A 41 -6.99 11.79 -4.40
N CYS A 42 -6.42 10.69 -3.93
CA CYS A 42 -5.20 10.67 -3.10
C CYS A 42 -4.01 11.30 -3.84
N GLY A 43 -3.84 10.96 -5.12
CA GLY A 43 -2.81 11.58 -5.96
C GLY A 43 -3.02 13.09 -6.10
N VAL A 44 -4.25 13.51 -6.44
CA VAL A 44 -4.58 14.94 -6.59
C VAL A 44 -4.37 15.70 -5.28
N THR A 45 -4.81 15.17 -4.14
CA THR A 45 -4.63 15.82 -2.83
C THR A 45 -3.17 15.90 -2.44
N ALA A 46 -2.37 14.87 -2.69
CA ALA A 46 -0.93 14.89 -2.44
C ALA A 46 -0.24 16.00 -3.27
N GLY A 47 -0.56 16.10 -4.57
CA GLY A 47 -0.02 17.13 -5.44
C GLY A 47 -0.42 18.55 -5.00
N LEU A 48 -1.71 18.75 -4.67
CA LEU A 48 -2.21 20.04 -4.18
C LEU A 48 -1.56 20.44 -2.86
N LEU A 49 -1.37 19.52 -1.91
CA LEU A 49 -0.69 19.81 -0.65
C LEU A 49 0.76 20.25 -0.89
N VAL A 50 1.48 19.56 -1.78
CA VAL A 50 2.85 19.99 -2.14
C VAL A 50 2.81 21.37 -2.83
N HIS A 51 1.84 21.62 -3.71
CA HIS A 51 1.68 22.92 -4.36
C HIS A 51 1.48 24.07 -3.37
N PHE A 52 0.58 23.89 -2.38
CA PHE A 52 0.25 24.94 -1.43
C PHE A 52 1.33 25.17 -0.36
N PHE A 53 1.95 24.10 0.15
CA PHE A 53 2.92 24.21 1.23
C PHE A 53 4.37 24.41 0.77
N TYR A 54 4.70 24.01 -0.47
CA TYR A 54 6.07 23.98 -1.00
C TYR A 54 6.21 24.69 -2.35
N LYS A 55 5.36 25.68 -2.64
CA LYS A 55 5.30 26.40 -3.93
C LYS A 55 6.66 26.85 -4.48
N ASP A 56 7.52 27.38 -3.59
CA ASP A 56 8.84 27.94 -3.94
C ASP A 56 10.01 27.14 -3.34
N LYS A 57 9.76 25.97 -2.74
CA LYS A 57 10.78 25.16 -2.06
C LYS A 57 10.84 23.75 -2.64
N PRO A 58 12.03 23.18 -2.87
CA PRO A 58 12.14 21.81 -3.36
C PRO A 58 11.61 20.82 -2.33
N PHE A 59 10.62 20.01 -2.72
CA PHE A 59 10.06 18.93 -1.93
C PHE A 59 10.85 17.64 -2.12
N PHE A 60 11.21 17.28 -3.36
CA PHE A 60 12.00 16.08 -3.67
C PHE A 60 13.48 16.42 -3.85
N ASN A 61 14.37 15.55 -3.38
CA ASN A 61 15.82 15.62 -3.63
C ASN A 61 16.30 14.26 -4.14
N PHE A 62 16.87 14.22 -5.34
CA PHE A 62 17.36 13.00 -5.99
C PHE A 62 18.87 12.77 -5.89
N ASP A 63 19.60 13.65 -5.18
CA ASP A 63 21.06 13.60 -5.04
C ASP A 63 21.53 12.30 -4.36
N GLY A 64 20.66 11.65 -3.59
CA GLY A 64 20.94 10.36 -2.94
C GLY A 64 20.97 9.14 -3.89
N PHE A 65 20.60 9.31 -5.17
CA PHE A 65 20.71 8.23 -6.16
C PHE A 65 22.07 8.27 -6.86
N HIS A 66 23.01 7.47 -6.35
CA HIS A 66 24.24 7.16 -7.06
C HIS A 66 24.12 5.77 -7.69
N ALA A 67 24.45 5.67 -8.98
CA ALA A 67 24.58 4.38 -9.62
C ALA A 67 25.79 3.65 -9.03
N ASP A 68 25.55 2.60 -8.26
CA ASP A 68 26.62 1.72 -7.82
C ASP A 68 27.32 1.14 -9.05
N VAL A 69 28.65 1.29 -9.10
CA VAL A 69 29.45 0.77 -10.20
C VAL A 69 29.38 -0.75 -10.16
N SER A 70 28.97 -1.37 -11.27
CA SER A 70 28.89 -2.82 -11.39
C SER A 70 30.25 -3.46 -11.11
N ARG A 71 30.36 -4.18 -9.99
CA ARG A 71 31.57 -4.90 -9.58
C ARG A 71 31.76 -6.26 -10.27
N ASP A 72 30.81 -6.70 -11.10
CA ASP A 72 30.99 -7.92 -11.90
C ASP A 72 31.73 -7.60 -13.21
N THR A 73 32.93 -8.13 -13.31
CA THR A 73 33.83 -8.07 -14.47
C THR A 73 33.93 -9.39 -15.25
N ASP A 74 33.08 -10.39 -14.92
CA ASP A 74 33.10 -11.70 -15.58
C ASP A 74 32.80 -11.57 -17.10
N PRO A 75 33.67 -12.08 -18.00
CA PRO A 75 33.54 -11.90 -19.45
C PRO A 75 32.43 -12.74 -20.09
N HIS A 76 32.04 -13.86 -19.46
CA HIS A 76 30.96 -14.72 -19.96
C HIS A 76 29.61 -14.33 -19.36
N LEU A 77 28.70 -13.86 -20.22
CA LEU A 77 27.36 -13.39 -19.84
C LEU A 77 26.55 -14.42 -19.05
N PHE A 78 26.58 -15.69 -19.47
CA PHE A 78 25.83 -16.76 -18.82
C PHE A 78 26.34 -17.07 -17.41
N LEU A 79 27.66 -17.13 -17.23
CA LEU A 79 28.27 -17.39 -15.92
C LEU A 79 27.97 -16.25 -14.94
N ARG A 80 28.02 -15.00 -15.42
CA ARG A 80 27.64 -13.80 -14.67
C ARG A 80 26.18 -13.83 -14.25
N PHE A 81 25.27 -14.24 -15.15
CA PHE A 81 23.85 -14.41 -14.82
C PHE A 81 23.66 -15.47 -13.73
N CYS A 82 24.22 -16.68 -13.89
CA CYS A 82 24.08 -17.76 -12.91
C CYS A 82 24.64 -17.39 -11.53
N LYS A 83 25.79 -16.70 -11.50
CA LYS A 83 26.42 -16.20 -10.26
C LYS A 83 25.55 -15.14 -9.58
N ASN A 84 24.99 -14.20 -10.34
CA ASN A 84 24.07 -13.19 -9.80
C ASN A 84 22.76 -13.78 -9.31
N PHE A 85 22.18 -14.71 -10.07
CA PHE A 85 21.00 -15.43 -9.67
C PHE A 85 21.23 -16.20 -8.37
N GLY A 86 22.33 -16.95 -8.28
CA GLY A 86 22.73 -17.69 -7.07
C GLY A 86 22.92 -16.77 -5.85
N ARG A 87 23.58 -15.62 -6.01
CA ARG A 87 23.71 -14.61 -4.94
C ARG A 87 22.34 -14.09 -4.48
N ASN A 88 21.45 -13.74 -5.41
CA ASN A 88 20.11 -13.24 -5.10
C ASN A 88 19.23 -14.31 -4.42
N VAL A 89 19.28 -15.55 -4.90
CA VAL A 89 18.56 -16.69 -4.29
C VAL A 89 19.09 -16.96 -2.89
N LYS A 90 20.41 -16.95 -2.67
CA LYS A 90 20.97 -17.12 -1.33
C LYS A 90 20.59 -15.99 -0.39
N ALA A 91 20.62 -14.75 -0.88
CA ALA A 91 20.26 -13.57 -0.09
C ALA A 91 18.76 -13.53 0.24
N THR A 92 17.89 -13.82 -0.73
CA THR A 92 16.43 -13.66 -0.59
C THR A 92 15.75 -14.92 -0.09
N GLY A 93 16.28 -16.10 -0.44
CA GLY A 93 15.64 -17.40 -0.21
C GLY A 93 15.40 -17.71 1.26
N ILE A 94 16.36 -17.38 2.14
CA ILE A 94 16.20 -17.57 3.59
C ILE A 94 15.08 -16.69 4.13
N TYR A 95 15.04 -15.40 3.77
CA TYR A 95 13.96 -14.50 4.18
C TYR A 95 12.61 -14.90 3.60
N PHE A 96 12.59 -15.38 2.35
CA PHE A 96 11.38 -15.89 1.70
C PHE A 96 10.83 -17.12 2.44
N LEU A 97 11.66 -18.11 2.73
CA LEU A 97 11.28 -19.30 3.51
C LEU A 97 10.79 -18.92 4.90
N ALA A 98 11.50 -18.03 5.59
CA ALA A 98 11.07 -17.53 6.90
C ALA A 98 9.72 -16.82 6.83
N GLY A 99 9.48 -16.00 5.80
CA GLY A 99 8.20 -15.33 5.57
C GLY A 99 7.05 -16.29 5.25
N VAL A 100 7.29 -17.32 4.44
CA VAL A 100 6.30 -18.38 4.15
C VAL A 100 5.95 -19.14 5.41
N LEU A 101 6.96 -19.53 6.21
CA LEU A 101 6.74 -20.24 7.47
C LEU A 101 5.97 -19.38 8.48
N LEU A 102 6.34 -18.11 8.63
CA LEU A 102 5.64 -17.17 9.50
C LEU A 102 4.19 -16.95 9.04
N SER A 103 3.94 -16.81 7.74
CA SER A 103 2.59 -16.68 7.17
C SER A 103 1.74 -17.93 7.42
N ALA A 104 2.31 -19.13 7.27
CA ALA A 104 1.63 -20.38 7.56
C ALA A 104 1.28 -20.52 9.05
N LEU A 105 2.21 -20.15 9.94
CA LEU A 105 1.95 -20.11 11.39
C LEU A 105 0.85 -19.09 11.71
N PHE A 106 0.91 -17.88 11.14
CA PHE A 106 -0.09 -16.85 11.37
C PHE A 106 -1.48 -17.33 10.94
N GLN A 107 -1.63 -17.88 9.73
CA GLN A 107 -2.91 -18.43 9.26
C GLN A 107 -3.42 -19.61 10.10
N ARG A 108 -2.51 -20.37 10.72
CA ARG A 108 -2.89 -21.50 11.58
C ARG A 108 -3.33 -21.07 12.99
N TYR A 109 -2.65 -20.08 13.56
CA TYR A 109 -2.84 -19.67 14.96
C TYR A 109 -3.74 -18.44 15.13
N VAL A 110 -3.92 -17.63 14.09
CA VAL A 110 -4.79 -16.44 14.13
C VAL A 110 -6.12 -16.78 13.44
N PRO A 111 -7.20 -17.03 14.21
CA PRO A 111 -8.50 -17.26 13.63
C PRO A 111 -8.99 -15.99 12.91
N SER A 112 -9.43 -16.15 11.66
CA SER A 112 -9.94 -15.09 10.80
C SER A 112 -11.08 -14.31 11.44
N ASP A 113 -11.92 -15.01 12.20
CA ASP A 113 -13.13 -14.49 12.83
C ASP A 113 -12.80 -13.44 13.91
N GLN A 114 -11.83 -13.72 14.77
CA GLN A 114 -11.37 -12.78 15.81
C GLN A 114 -10.67 -11.56 15.20
N PHE A 115 -9.96 -11.76 14.09
CA PHE A 115 -9.31 -10.67 13.38
C PHE A 115 -10.34 -9.79 12.65
N ALA A 116 -11.37 -10.38 12.05
CA ALA A 116 -12.47 -9.68 11.38
C ALA A 116 -13.33 -8.89 12.37
N GLU A 117 -13.60 -9.41 13.57
CA GLU A 117 -14.28 -8.66 14.64
C GLU A 117 -13.52 -7.39 15.03
N LEU A 118 -12.18 -7.42 15.00
CA LEU A 118 -11.32 -6.26 15.26
C LEU A 118 -11.53 -5.11 14.24
N PHE A 119 -11.95 -5.46 13.02
CA PHE A 119 -12.26 -4.52 11.93
C PHE A 119 -13.78 -4.35 11.66
N GLY A 120 -14.61 -5.00 12.47
CA GLY A 120 -16.04 -5.19 12.25
C GLY A 120 -16.95 -4.09 12.85
N LYS A 121 -18.26 -4.29 12.70
CA LYS A 121 -19.33 -3.29 12.86
C LYS A 121 -19.46 -2.61 14.24
N ARG A 122 -18.88 -3.15 15.31
CA ARG A 122 -19.12 -2.64 16.68
C ARG A 122 -18.43 -1.29 16.96
N ASN A 123 -17.38 -0.94 16.21
CA ASN A 123 -16.74 0.37 16.27
C ASN A 123 -16.03 0.72 14.95
N GLU A 124 -16.80 1.10 13.94
CA GLU A 124 -16.34 1.25 12.55
C GLU A 124 -15.19 2.23 12.37
N GLY A 125 -15.19 3.34 13.11
CA GLY A 125 -14.07 4.29 13.09
C GLY A 125 -12.78 3.64 13.60
N PHE A 126 -12.86 2.84 14.67
CA PHE A 126 -11.71 2.13 15.21
C PHE A 126 -11.23 1.03 14.26
N GLY A 127 -12.14 0.30 13.61
CA GLY A 127 -11.80 -0.70 12.59
C GLY A 127 -11.07 -0.10 11.39
N VAL A 128 -11.50 1.08 10.93
CA VAL A 128 -10.82 1.81 9.83
C VAL A 128 -9.43 2.29 10.26
N LEU A 129 -9.29 2.83 11.48
CA LEU A 129 -7.99 3.25 12.02
C LEU A 129 -7.03 2.07 12.16
N MET A 130 -7.52 0.96 12.68
CA MET A 130 -6.75 -0.29 12.81
C MET A 130 -6.32 -0.80 11.43
N ALA A 131 -7.21 -0.79 10.43
CA ALA A 131 -6.87 -1.22 9.07
C ALA A 131 -5.81 -0.31 8.41
N ALA A 132 -5.94 1.01 8.59
CA ALA A 132 -4.94 1.97 8.13
C ALA A 132 -3.58 1.73 8.79
N THR A 133 -3.57 1.46 10.10
CA THR A 133 -2.32 1.29 10.87
C THR A 133 -1.67 -0.07 10.64
N ILE A 134 -2.44 -1.16 10.65
CA ILE A 134 -1.97 -2.54 10.44
C ILE A 134 -1.56 -2.76 8.98
N GLY A 135 -2.19 -2.08 8.02
CA GLY A 135 -1.77 -2.16 6.62
C GLY A 135 -0.32 -1.71 6.39
N VAL A 136 0.22 -0.84 7.25
CA VAL A 136 1.62 -0.37 7.18
C VAL A 136 2.63 -1.53 7.44
N PRO A 137 2.61 -2.24 8.60
CA PRO A 137 3.53 -3.33 8.90
C PRO A 137 3.16 -4.66 8.24
N LEU A 138 1.87 -4.95 7.97
CA LEU A 138 1.47 -6.25 7.44
C LEU A 138 2.01 -6.52 6.03
N TYR A 139 2.32 -5.46 5.28
CA TYR A 139 2.98 -5.48 3.96
C TYR A 139 2.61 -6.72 3.12
N VAL A 140 1.33 -6.83 2.78
CA VAL A 140 0.89 -7.92 1.90
C VAL A 140 1.18 -7.50 0.46
N CYS A 141 1.88 -8.36 -0.29
CA CYS A 141 2.12 -8.10 -1.70
C CYS A 141 0.76 -7.95 -2.40
N GLY A 142 0.63 -6.94 -3.27
CA GLY A 142 -0.69 -6.49 -3.75
C GLY A 142 -1.63 -7.59 -4.27
N GLY A 143 -1.07 -8.67 -4.83
CA GLY A 143 -1.86 -9.84 -5.27
C GLY A 143 -2.44 -10.67 -4.13
N GLY A 144 -1.74 -10.84 -3.00
CA GLY A 144 -2.21 -11.59 -1.84
C GLY A 144 -3.19 -10.81 -0.94
N THR A 145 -3.17 -9.48 -1.02
CA THR A 145 -4.05 -8.61 -0.22
C THR A 145 -5.52 -8.80 -0.55
N ILE A 146 -5.83 -9.00 -1.83
CA ILE A 146 -7.21 -9.04 -2.32
C ILE A 146 -7.94 -10.31 -1.85
N PRO A 147 -7.40 -11.53 -2.01
CA PRO A 147 -8.02 -12.73 -1.43
C PRO A 147 -8.23 -12.62 0.08
N LEU A 148 -7.26 -12.03 0.78
CA LEU A 148 -7.33 -11.82 2.23
C LEU A 148 -8.46 -10.87 2.62
N LEU A 149 -8.55 -9.71 1.94
CA LEU A 149 -9.65 -8.76 2.16
C LEU A 149 -11.00 -9.38 1.82
N ARG A 150 -11.08 -10.22 0.76
CA ARG A 150 -12.31 -10.92 0.41
C ARG A 150 -12.76 -11.84 1.55
N ALA A 151 -11.86 -12.64 2.11
CA ALA A 151 -12.16 -13.48 3.27
C ALA A 151 -12.64 -12.64 4.48
N TRP A 152 -11.90 -11.60 4.85
CA TRP A 152 -12.29 -10.74 5.98
C TRP A 152 -13.61 -10.00 5.77
N LEU A 153 -13.92 -9.58 4.54
CA LEU A 153 -15.22 -8.99 4.20
C LEU A 153 -16.36 -10.00 4.35
N TYR A 154 -16.14 -11.27 3.98
CA TYR A 154 -17.08 -12.35 4.26
C TYR A 154 -17.27 -12.59 5.77
N ASP A 155 -16.18 -12.47 6.53
CA ASP A 155 -16.17 -12.64 7.99
C ASP A 155 -16.67 -11.39 8.75
N GLY A 156 -17.10 -10.33 8.06
CA GLY A 156 -17.78 -9.17 8.65
C GLY A 156 -16.95 -7.88 8.77
N MET A 157 -15.78 -7.80 8.14
CA MET A 157 -15.01 -6.55 7.99
C MET A 157 -15.83 -5.48 7.24
N SER A 158 -15.72 -4.21 7.65
CA SER A 158 -16.39 -3.12 6.92
C SER A 158 -15.70 -2.80 5.58
N MET A 159 -16.48 -2.38 4.58
CA MET A 159 -15.93 -1.95 3.28
C MET A 159 -14.99 -0.75 3.39
N GLY A 160 -15.22 0.14 4.35
CA GLY A 160 -14.32 1.26 4.64
C GLY A 160 -12.99 0.82 5.23
N SER A 161 -12.98 -0.18 6.11
CA SER A 161 -11.73 -0.79 6.60
C SER A 161 -10.96 -1.40 5.43
N ALA A 162 -11.65 -2.09 4.51
CA ALA A 162 -11.02 -2.66 3.32
C ALA A 162 -10.45 -1.57 2.40
N ALA A 163 -11.18 -0.47 2.18
CA ALA A 163 -10.72 0.67 1.39
C ALA A 163 -9.48 1.34 2.01
N ALA A 164 -9.45 1.53 3.33
CA ALA A 164 -8.28 2.06 4.02
C ALA A 164 -7.05 1.14 3.83
N PHE A 165 -7.24 -0.17 3.96
CA PHE A 165 -6.18 -1.15 3.73
C PHE A 165 -5.70 -1.17 2.27
N MET A 166 -6.61 -0.99 1.30
CA MET A 166 -6.27 -0.90 -0.13
C MET A 166 -5.41 0.32 -0.48
N ILE A 167 -5.46 1.38 0.31
CA ILE A 167 -4.62 2.57 0.16
C ILE A 167 -3.29 2.36 0.89
N THR A 168 -3.32 1.99 2.16
CA THR A 168 -2.10 1.88 2.97
C THR A 168 -1.19 0.77 2.46
N GLY A 169 -1.72 -0.43 2.19
CA GLY A 169 -0.94 -1.59 1.74
C GLY A 169 0.01 -1.30 0.57
N PRO A 170 -0.47 -0.79 -0.58
CA PRO A 170 0.42 -0.44 -1.69
C PRO A 170 1.28 0.82 -1.46
N ALA A 171 0.80 1.81 -0.70
CA ALA A 171 1.57 3.01 -0.39
C ALA A 171 2.77 2.74 0.54
N THR A 172 2.68 1.72 1.40
CA THR A 172 3.68 1.41 2.43
C THR A 172 4.57 0.23 2.07
N LYS A 173 4.64 -0.12 0.77
CA LYS A 173 5.53 -1.18 0.31
C LYS A 173 6.98 -0.87 0.70
N ILE A 174 7.72 -1.84 1.25
CA ILE A 174 9.11 -1.63 1.71
C ILE A 174 9.98 -1.01 0.60
N THR A 175 9.84 -1.48 -0.64
CA THR A 175 10.56 -0.93 -1.79
C THR A 175 10.18 0.52 -2.09
N ASN A 176 8.89 0.85 -1.99
CA ASN A 176 8.41 2.22 -2.16
C ASN A 176 8.85 3.14 -1.01
N LEU A 177 8.71 2.69 0.24
CA LEU A 177 9.14 3.45 1.41
C LEU A 177 10.65 3.70 1.40
N GLY A 178 11.44 2.71 0.95
CA GLY A 178 12.88 2.87 0.76
C GLY A 178 13.20 3.99 -0.24
N ALA A 179 12.57 3.94 -1.43
CA ALA A 179 12.73 4.99 -2.43
C ALA A 179 12.26 6.37 -1.92
N MET A 180 11.07 6.44 -1.30
CA MET A 180 10.52 7.70 -0.77
C MET A 180 11.42 8.27 0.31
N LYS A 181 11.96 7.45 1.21
CA LYS A 181 12.87 7.89 2.27
C LYS A 181 14.17 8.49 1.71
N ILE A 182 14.70 7.92 0.63
CA ILE A 182 15.90 8.45 -0.06
C ILE A 182 15.58 9.80 -0.69
N VAL A 183 14.45 9.92 -1.41
CA VAL A 183 14.13 11.14 -2.16
C VAL A 183 13.65 12.28 -1.27
N LEU A 184 12.86 11.98 -0.23
CA LEU A 184 12.24 12.98 0.63
C LEU A 184 13.12 13.37 1.83
N GLY A 185 14.02 12.48 2.24
CA GLY A 185 14.72 12.60 3.51
C GLY A 185 13.80 12.32 4.71
N LYS A 186 14.39 12.23 5.92
CA LYS A 186 13.72 11.71 7.13
C LYS A 186 12.44 12.47 7.52
N TRP A 187 12.48 13.80 7.47
CA TRP A 187 11.35 14.65 7.90
C TRP A 187 10.16 14.59 6.94
N LYS A 188 10.39 14.82 5.65
CA LYS A 188 9.32 14.78 4.64
C LYS A 188 8.78 13.35 4.45
N PHE A 189 9.61 12.33 4.69
CA PHE A 189 9.16 10.94 4.75
C PHE A 189 8.16 10.68 5.90
N ALA A 190 8.39 11.26 7.09
CA ALA A 190 7.41 11.16 8.18
C ALA A 190 6.09 11.85 7.83
N VAL A 191 6.15 13.02 7.18
CA VAL A 191 4.96 13.73 6.67
C VAL A 191 4.22 12.89 5.63
N TYR A 192 4.93 12.23 4.71
CA TYR A 192 4.36 11.30 3.73
C TYR A 192 3.62 10.15 4.41
N LEU A 193 4.22 9.51 5.42
CA LEU A 193 3.56 8.42 6.16
C LEU A 193 2.31 8.92 6.90
N GLY A 194 2.40 10.07 7.57
CA GLY A 194 1.27 10.71 8.22
C GLY A 194 0.14 11.01 7.25
N PHE A 195 0.45 11.58 6.09
CA PHE A 195 -0.51 11.83 5.02
C PHE A 195 -1.22 10.55 4.56
N VAL A 196 -0.47 9.48 4.27
CA VAL A 196 -1.05 8.19 3.83
C VAL A 196 -2.00 7.64 4.88
N MET A 197 -1.62 7.64 6.16
CA MET A 197 -2.46 7.13 7.25
C MET A 197 -3.74 7.94 7.42
N VAL A 198 -3.62 9.28 7.46
CA VAL A 198 -4.77 10.19 7.61
C VAL A 198 -5.69 10.07 6.40
N TYR A 199 -5.14 10.06 5.18
CA TYR A 199 -5.92 9.95 3.96
C TYR A 199 -6.66 8.60 3.89
N ALA A 200 -5.98 7.50 4.19
CA ALA A 200 -6.60 6.18 4.22
C ALA A 200 -7.72 6.08 5.26
N PHE A 201 -7.52 6.67 6.43
CA PHE A 201 -8.54 6.73 7.47
C PHE A 201 -9.77 7.54 7.02
N LEU A 202 -9.56 8.75 6.49
CA LEU A 202 -10.65 9.60 5.99
C LEU A 202 -11.39 8.93 4.82
N SER A 203 -10.66 8.34 3.88
CA SER A 203 -11.25 7.62 2.75
C SER A 203 -12.03 6.38 3.22
N GLY A 204 -11.55 5.68 4.25
CA GLY A 204 -12.25 4.53 4.83
C GLY A 204 -13.55 4.93 5.52
N ILE A 205 -13.54 6.00 6.32
CA ILE A 205 -14.77 6.55 6.93
C ILE A 205 -15.76 7.00 5.86
N LEU A 206 -15.29 7.75 4.86
CA LEU A 206 -16.14 8.21 3.75
C LEU A 206 -16.76 7.02 3.01
N THR A 207 -15.98 5.96 2.78
CA THR A 207 -16.48 4.74 2.16
C THR A 207 -17.56 4.09 3.02
N ASN A 208 -17.36 3.98 4.34
CA ASN A 208 -18.40 3.45 5.23
C ASN A 208 -19.68 4.28 5.14
N ILE A 209 -19.59 5.62 5.22
CA ILE A 209 -20.76 6.50 5.12
C ILE A 209 -21.50 6.30 3.79
N LEU A 210 -20.77 6.27 2.66
CA LEU A 210 -21.35 6.06 1.34
C LEU A 210 -22.01 4.68 1.22
N TYR A 211 -21.37 3.64 1.75
CA TYR A 211 -21.90 2.28 1.72
C TYR A 211 -23.15 2.14 2.60
N TYR A 212 -23.17 2.78 3.77
CA TYR A 212 -24.34 2.83 4.64
C TYR A 212 -25.52 3.57 4.00
N HIS A 213 -25.24 4.69 3.32
CA HIS A 213 -26.28 5.46 2.65
C HIS A 213 -26.84 4.72 1.42
N ALA A 214 -25.99 3.96 0.71
CA ALA A 214 -26.41 3.13 -0.42
C ALA A 214 -27.18 1.87 -0.01
N LEU A 215 -26.82 1.23 1.12
CA LEU A 215 -27.51 0.05 1.66
C LEU A 215 -28.74 0.38 2.52
N GLY A 216 -28.87 1.61 3.03
CA GLY A 216 -30.09 2.10 3.69
C GLY A 216 -31.31 2.25 2.76
N PHE A 217 -31.13 2.02 1.46
CA PHE A 217 -32.20 1.92 0.46
C PHE A 217 -32.57 0.47 0.11
N VAL A 218 -31.86 -0.54 0.65
CA VAL A 218 -31.97 -1.95 0.24
C VAL A 218 -32.29 -2.90 1.43
N LEU A 219 -32.64 -2.37 2.59
CA LEU A 219 -33.27 -3.08 3.71
C LEU A 219 -34.56 -2.37 4.10
#